data_AF-A0A523T140-F1
#
_entry.id   AF-A0A523T140-F1
#
_cell.length_a   1.000
_cell.length_b   1.000
_cell.length_c   1.000
_cell.angle_alpha   90.00
_cell.angle_beta   90.00
_cell.angle_gamma   90.00
#
_symmetry.space_group_name_H-M   'P 1'
#
loop_
_entity.id
_entity.type
_entity.pdbx_description
1 polymer ?
#
loop_
_entity_poly.entity_id
_entity_poly.type
_entity_poly.pdbx_seq_one_letter_code
_entity_poly.pdbx_strand_id
1 'polypeptide(L)'
;MNNQCKRTLLCLLAMVLLITTPAWAQLGEPLLRVGDWLNPEPWHNWIGGADGTSQVQLHVLDPEGEIQYVDFFYSIDEGRTWKLFGTDQDGSEPIYAVETAGNPEGDGWSAYFPHAIIPQEDMSVMFRATAHMRYEEFSVETERIYDPTPLDDVAVEFEWHDDTLLVSVQDLYEEIATVIDYTDLKLAKFEKGIPEIDQRVHSDNHCAPTGAAACLKYFENQGDNQIGGGLSDHDLVDALAAEMGTSSTSGTTGSGIVTGLGDWITAHGNGYTVTNPGYDWDIMRNELERCQDVLCGVIWPGGGGHIMTLNSIVNTPLPNDNFEVDFMDPWTGETETGELDPNTGLLTDLTGAGPTGTILMMFIVCPKESNSGGDGPGEPQGSSEGPNPPPIPLTFDEPGDYFVHVVVVDRTGNAHRFIKIVTYEPSAVEQDQGAIPQGIYLGQNTPNPFTSTTEIAFGIPTRNEVSLSVYNSAGQKVATLMRGMVEPGTHRVSWNGRDEQGRGLTSGVYFCELMTADGFRQTRKMLLFE
;
A
#
# COMPACT_ATOMS: atom_id res chain seq x y z
N MET A 1 -62.79 -15.49 41.46
CA MET A 1 -63.26 -16.19 40.24
C MET A 1 -63.76 -15.16 39.26
N ASN A 2 -63.13 -15.13 38.09
CA ASN A 2 -63.62 -14.80 36.76
C ASN A 2 -64.87 -13.92 36.54
N ASN A 3 -64.70 -13.05 35.54
CA ASN A 3 -65.63 -12.76 34.45
C ASN A 3 -66.98 -12.15 34.82
N GLN A 4 -67.10 -10.83 34.63
CA GLN A 4 -67.88 -10.26 33.52
C GLN A 4 -67.85 -8.73 33.61
N CYS A 5 -66.84 -8.09 33.00
CA CYS A 5 -66.91 -6.69 32.53
C CYS A 5 -65.72 -6.29 31.62
N LYS A 6 -65.13 -7.25 30.88
CA LYS A 6 -64.06 -7.00 29.88
C LYS A 6 -64.50 -7.29 28.43
N ARG A 7 -65.75 -6.98 28.06
CA ARG A 7 -66.27 -7.27 26.70
C ARG A 7 -66.95 -6.11 25.94
N THR A 8 -66.58 -4.87 26.23
CA THR A 8 -67.03 -3.71 25.42
C THR A 8 -65.89 -2.84 24.89
N LEU A 9 -64.65 -3.34 24.91
CA LEU A 9 -63.48 -2.62 24.37
C LEU A 9 -62.69 -3.41 23.31
N LEU A 10 -63.28 -4.48 22.75
CA LEU A 10 -62.61 -5.32 21.73
C LEU A 10 -63.29 -5.32 20.35
N CYS A 11 -64.32 -4.50 20.12
CA CYS A 11 -64.95 -4.36 18.79
C CYS A 11 -64.76 -2.99 18.14
N LEU A 12 -63.94 -2.10 18.73
CA LEU A 12 -63.55 -0.81 18.15
C LEU A 12 -62.05 -0.70 17.85
N LEU A 13 -61.27 -1.74 18.18
CA LEU A 13 -59.83 -1.83 17.88
C LEU A 13 -59.52 -2.73 16.67
N ALA A 14 -60.55 -3.22 15.98
CA ALA A 14 -60.40 -4.06 14.79
C ALA A 14 -60.94 -3.38 13.50
N MET A 15 -61.15 -2.05 13.53
CA MET A 15 -61.71 -1.30 12.39
C MET A 15 -61.07 0.08 12.17
N VAL A 16 -59.82 0.26 12.63
CA VAL A 16 -58.96 1.40 12.25
C VAL A 16 -57.55 0.86 11.99
N LEU A 17 -57.47 -0.08 11.06
CA LEU A 17 -56.23 -0.57 10.46
C LEU A 17 -56.51 -0.53 8.97
N LEU A 18 -55.63 0.18 8.26
CA LEU A 18 -55.67 0.58 6.84
C LEU A 18 -56.07 2.04 6.63
N ILE A 19 -55.15 2.74 5.96
CA ILE A 19 -55.22 4.04 5.28
C ILE A 19 -54.33 5.13 5.93
N THR A 20 -53.18 5.27 5.26
CA THR A 20 -52.34 6.45 5.00
C THR A 20 -51.47 7.00 6.12
N THR A 21 -50.33 6.35 6.36
CA THR A 21 -49.07 7.11 6.39
C THR A 21 -48.86 7.70 5.00
N PRO A 22 -48.52 9.00 4.86
CA PRO A 22 -48.19 9.56 3.56
C PRO A 22 -46.93 8.90 2.98
N ALA A 23 -46.91 8.66 1.66
CA ALA A 23 -45.78 8.03 0.95
C ALA A 23 -44.44 8.77 1.12
N TRP A 24 -44.46 10.06 1.48
CA TRP A 24 -43.25 10.87 1.66
C TRP A 24 -42.41 10.52 2.89
N ALA A 25 -42.91 9.71 3.84
CA ALA A 25 -42.13 9.30 5.01
C ALA A 25 -41.13 8.15 4.72
N GLN A 26 -41.11 7.61 3.50
CA GLN A 26 -40.26 6.48 3.09
C GLN A 26 -39.26 6.79 1.96
N LEU A 27 -39.33 7.96 1.33
CA LEU A 27 -38.31 8.43 0.41
C LEU A 27 -37.28 9.22 1.23
N GLY A 28 -36.15 8.59 1.56
CA GLY A 28 -35.06 9.24 2.29
C GLY A 28 -34.48 10.45 1.56
N GLU A 29 -33.67 11.27 2.26
CA GLU A 29 -32.91 12.34 1.62
C GLU A 29 -31.96 11.76 0.56
N PRO A 30 -31.77 12.39 -0.61
CA PRO A 30 -30.92 11.86 -1.67
C PRO A 30 -29.47 11.81 -1.22
N LEU A 31 -28.83 10.67 -1.49
CA LEU A 31 -27.39 10.53 -1.35
C LEU A 31 -26.71 11.09 -2.61
N LEU A 32 -25.70 11.93 -2.38
CA LEU A 32 -24.77 12.41 -3.41
C LEU A 32 -23.44 11.64 -3.22
N ARG A 33 -23.03 10.87 -4.24
CA ARG A 33 -21.74 10.18 -4.33
C ARG A 33 -20.88 10.83 -5.41
N VAL A 34 -19.56 10.79 -5.27
CA VAL A 34 -18.63 11.38 -6.24
C VAL A 34 -17.48 10.42 -6.51
N GLY A 35 -17.33 9.95 -7.75
CA GLY A 35 -16.14 9.26 -8.27
C GLY A 35 -15.19 10.24 -8.96
N ASP A 36 -13.96 9.94 -9.35
CA ASP A 36 -13.13 8.73 -9.26
C ASP A 36 -11.70 9.18 -8.88
N TRP A 37 -10.95 8.34 -8.15
CA TRP A 37 -9.51 8.51 -7.98
C TRP A 37 -8.81 7.16 -7.91
N LEU A 38 -7.52 7.14 -8.26
CA LEU A 38 -6.56 6.03 -8.18
C LEU A 38 -6.38 5.43 -6.78
N ASN A 39 -7.08 5.95 -5.78
CA ASN A 39 -7.31 5.34 -4.48
C ASN A 39 -8.44 6.12 -3.77
N PRO A 40 -9.67 5.61 -3.66
CA PRO A 40 -10.64 6.14 -2.71
C PRO A 40 -10.93 5.07 -1.66
N GLU A 41 -10.36 5.26 -0.47
CA GLU A 41 -10.93 4.70 0.75
C GLU A 41 -12.27 5.40 1.11
N PRO A 42 -13.16 4.74 1.88
CA PRO A 42 -14.62 4.91 1.79
C PRO A 42 -15.27 6.16 2.43
N TRP A 43 -14.58 7.28 2.70
CA TRP A 43 -15.21 8.40 3.47
C TRP A 43 -14.96 9.84 3.00
N HIS A 44 -14.68 10.09 1.72
CA HIS A 44 -14.57 11.47 1.23
C HIS A 44 -15.89 12.07 0.68
N ASN A 45 -16.24 13.26 1.19
CA ASN A 45 -17.35 14.13 0.74
C ASN A 45 -16.88 15.17 -0.32
N TRP A 46 -16.10 14.75 -1.33
CA TRP A 46 -15.37 15.68 -2.22
C TRP A 46 -15.64 15.48 -3.72
N ILE A 47 -15.49 16.54 -4.54
CA ILE A 47 -15.68 16.56 -6.00
C ILE A 47 -14.47 17.17 -6.72
N GLY A 48 -13.60 16.36 -7.37
CA GLY A 48 -12.57 16.86 -8.33
C GLY A 48 -11.39 15.91 -8.64
N GLY A 49 -10.82 16.01 -9.86
CA GLY A 49 -9.62 15.30 -10.32
C GLY A 49 -9.23 15.75 -11.75
N ALA A 50 -7.95 15.95 -12.06
CA ALA A 50 -7.49 16.66 -13.28
C ALA A 50 -7.66 15.88 -14.62
N ASP A 51 -8.24 14.69 -14.59
CA ASP A 51 -8.32 13.74 -15.70
C ASP A 51 -9.63 13.82 -16.51
N GLY A 52 -10.61 14.60 -16.06
CA GLY A 52 -11.90 14.75 -16.73
C GLY A 52 -12.82 13.54 -16.56
N THR A 53 -12.53 12.65 -15.60
CA THR A 53 -13.31 11.44 -15.32
C THR A 53 -13.96 11.40 -13.94
N SER A 54 -13.80 12.43 -13.11
CA SER A 54 -14.51 12.49 -11.82
C SER A 54 -16.03 12.65 -12.01
N GLN A 55 -16.78 11.63 -11.58
CA GLN A 55 -18.21 11.41 -11.79
C GLN A 55 -19.04 11.66 -10.50
N VAL A 56 -19.71 12.81 -10.34
CA VAL A 56 -20.70 12.99 -9.23
C VAL A 56 -21.99 12.27 -9.57
N GLN A 57 -22.32 11.19 -8.87
CA GLN A 57 -23.58 10.46 -8.93
C GLN A 57 -24.57 11.00 -7.88
N LEU A 58 -25.64 11.65 -8.33
CA LEU A 58 -26.82 11.87 -7.49
C LEU A 58 -27.76 10.67 -7.62
N HIS A 59 -28.23 10.12 -6.51
CA HIS A 59 -29.06 8.91 -6.51
C HIS A 59 -30.41 9.17 -5.82
N VAL A 60 -31.52 8.82 -6.49
CA VAL A 60 -32.89 8.93 -5.98
C VAL A 60 -33.52 7.54 -5.86
N LEU A 61 -33.96 7.18 -4.65
CA LEU A 61 -34.60 5.89 -4.38
C LEU A 61 -36.06 5.90 -4.89
N ASP A 62 -36.46 4.87 -5.63
CA ASP A 62 -37.85 4.66 -6.09
C ASP A 62 -38.41 3.29 -5.67
N PRO A 63 -38.57 3.04 -4.36
CA PRO A 63 -38.95 1.73 -3.86
C PRO A 63 -40.35 1.27 -4.29
N GLU A 64 -41.20 2.17 -4.78
CA GLU A 64 -42.56 1.84 -5.26
C GLU A 64 -42.65 1.76 -6.80
N GLY A 65 -41.60 2.14 -7.54
CA GLY A 65 -41.54 2.07 -9.00
C GLY A 65 -42.45 3.07 -9.72
N GLU A 66 -42.72 4.21 -9.09
CA GLU A 66 -43.67 5.23 -9.59
C GLU A 66 -42.95 6.38 -10.34
N ILE A 67 -41.62 6.46 -10.22
CA ILE A 67 -40.80 7.43 -10.96
C ILE A 67 -40.70 6.97 -12.42
N GLN A 68 -40.87 7.93 -13.33
CA GLN A 68 -40.77 7.71 -14.77
C GLN A 68 -39.40 8.10 -15.31
N TYR A 69 -38.80 9.17 -14.77
CA TYR A 69 -37.45 9.65 -15.06
C TYR A 69 -37.02 10.69 -14.01
N VAL A 70 -35.72 10.93 -13.90
CA VAL A 70 -35.15 11.94 -13.00
C VAL A 70 -34.25 12.90 -13.77
N ASP A 71 -34.49 14.20 -13.59
CA ASP A 71 -33.65 15.27 -14.10
C ASP A 71 -32.67 15.77 -13.02
N PHE A 72 -31.39 15.88 -13.37
CA PHE A 72 -30.33 16.32 -12.46
C PHE A 72 -29.77 17.68 -12.86
N PHE A 73 -29.76 18.60 -11.90
CA PHE A 73 -29.35 19.98 -12.07
C PHE A 73 -28.24 20.36 -11.10
N TYR A 74 -27.47 21.37 -11.49
CA TYR A 74 -26.56 22.07 -10.60
C TYR A 74 -26.76 23.59 -10.68
N SER A 75 -26.34 24.30 -9.64
CA SER A 75 -26.31 25.75 -9.55
C SER A 75 -25.04 26.16 -8.80
N ILE A 76 -24.34 27.14 -9.36
CA ILE A 76 -23.17 27.77 -8.74
C ILE A 76 -23.49 29.17 -8.19
N ASP A 77 -24.78 29.51 -8.13
CA ASP A 77 -25.31 30.82 -7.73
C ASP A 77 -26.39 30.69 -6.65
N GLU A 78 -26.18 29.77 -5.70
CA GLU A 78 -27.05 29.51 -4.54
C GLU A 78 -28.49 29.14 -4.93
N GLY A 79 -28.67 28.36 -5.99
CA GLY A 79 -29.98 27.88 -6.44
C GLY A 79 -30.82 28.92 -7.19
N ARG A 80 -30.24 30.06 -7.60
CA ARG A 80 -30.96 31.09 -8.38
C ARG A 80 -31.10 30.70 -9.85
N THR A 81 -30.09 30.06 -10.42
CA THR A 81 -30.08 29.57 -11.80
C THR A 81 -29.67 28.10 -11.82
N TRP A 82 -30.59 27.24 -12.26
CA TRP A 82 -30.36 25.81 -12.36
C TRP A 82 -30.01 25.38 -13.78
N LYS A 83 -28.97 24.57 -13.92
CA LYS A 83 -28.49 24.02 -15.19
C LYS A 83 -28.63 22.50 -15.16
N LEU A 84 -29.35 21.94 -16.12
CA LEU A 84 -29.48 20.48 -16.29
C LEU A 84 -28.13 19.91 -16.73
N PHE A 85 -27.68 18.82 -16.11
CA PHE A 85 -26.46 18.12 -16.51
C PHE A 85 -26.68 16.65 -16.86
N GLY A 86 -27.81 16.05 -16.48
CA GLY A 86 -28.16 14.70 -16.87
C GLY A 86 -29.63 14.40 -16.64
N THR A 87 -30.17 13.43 -17.38
CA THR A 87 -31.51 12.89 -17.20
C THR A 87 -31.41 11.37 -17.27
N ASP A 88 -31.88 10.70 -16.23
CA ASP A 88 -32.03 9.25 -16.22
C ASP A 88 -33.47 8.88 -16.59
N GLN A 89 -33.65 8.15 -17.68
CA GLN A 89 -34.95 7.92 -18.34
C GLN A 89 -35.59 6.58 -18.02
N ASP A 90 -34.83 5.63 -17.47
CA ASP A 90 -35.33 4.28 -17.21
C ASP A 90 -34.71 3.63 -15.97
N GLY A 91 -33.76 4.30 -15.30
CA GLY A 91 -33.15 3.84 -14.06
C GLY A 91 -32.33 2.57 -14.21
N SER A 92 -31.88 2.21 -15.43
CA SER A 92 -31.42 0.86 -15.75
C SER A 92 -29.92 0.65 -16.10
N GLU A 93 -29.05 1.69 -16.12
CA GLU A 93 -27.55 1.57 -16.07
C GLU A 93 -26.84 2.89 -15.61
N PRO A 94 -25.69 2.88 -14.85
CA PRO A 94 -24.79 1.77 -14.51
C PRO A 94 -24.63 1.40 -13.01
N ILE A 95 -24.43 0.09 -12.83
CA ILE A 95 -24.35 -0.71 -11.61
C ILE A 95 -23.12 -0.38 -10.74
N TYR A 96 -23.35 -0.03 -9.46
CA TYR A 96 -22.51 -0.41 -8.31
C TYR A 96 -23.34 -0.68 -7.04
N ALA A 97 -23.37 -1.97 -6.68
CA ALA A 97 -23.25 -2.54 -5.33
C ALA A 97 -24.48 -2.72 -4.39
N VAL A 98 -24.62 -4.00 -3.99
CA VAL A 98 -25.07 -4.61 -2.71
C VAL A 98 -26.56 -4.62 -2.31
N GLU A 99 -27.01 -5.85 -2.01
CA GLU A 99 -28.35 -6.33 -1.69
C GLU A 99 -29.04 -5.72 -0.45
N THR A 100 -30.37 -5.62 -0.50
CA THR A 100 -31.24 -6.30 0.48
C THR A 100 -32.68 -6.41 -0.03
N ALA A 101 -33.23 -7.62 0.06
CA ALA A 101 -34.66 -7.94 0.03
C ALA A 101 -35.46 -7.57 -1.25
N GLY A 102 -35.37 -8.45 -2.25
CA GLY A 102 -36.51 -8.75 -3.13
C GLY A 102 -36.83 -7.74 -4.24
N ASN A 103 -36.68 -8.25 -5.48
CA ASN A 103 -37.11 -7.73 -6.78
C ASN A 103 -36.03 -6.97 -7.58
N PRO A 104 -35.77 -7.32 -8.86
CA PRO A 104 -34.66 -6.82 -9.66
C PRO A 104 -35.08 -5.59 -10.48
N GLU A 105 -34.18 -4.59 -10.66
CA GLU A 105 -33.97 -3.77 -11.88
C GLU A 105 -33.12 -2.51 -11.57
N GLY A 106 -31.96 -2.35 -12.25
CA GLY A 106 -31.26 -1.05 -12.45
C GLY A 106 -30.34 -0.48 -11.34
N ASP A 107 -29.53 0.52 -11.66
CA ASP A 107 -28.63 1.29 -10.76
C ASP A 107 -29.36 2.36 -9.92
N GLY A 108 -30.69 2.38 -10.02
CA GLY A 108 -31.54 3.46 -9.53
C GLY A 108 -31.35 4.74 -10.34
N TRP A 109 -32.17 5.75 -10.06
CA TRP A 109 -32.15 6.97 -10.86
C TRP A 109 -30.88 7.79 -10.60
N SER A 110 -29.95 7.85 -11.56
CA SER A 110 -28.62 8.43 -11.38
C SER A 110 -28.06 9.22 -12.58
N ALA A 111 -27.23 10.24 -12.33
CA ALA A 111 -26.50 10.94 -13.38
C ALA A 111 -25.15 11.46 -12.91
N TYR A 112 -24.20 11.53 -13.85
CA TYR A 112 -22.81 11.93 -13.60
C TYR A 112 -22.53 13.38 -13.94
N PHE A 113 -22.05 14.15 -12.96
CA PHE A 113 -21.72 15.56 -13.14
C PHE A 113 -20.32 15.77 -13.74
N PRO A 114 -20.18 16.46 -14.88
CA PRO A 114 -18.88 16.70 -15.50
C PRO A 114 -18.21 17.95 -14.92
N HIS A 115 -17.37 17.79 -13.89
CA HIS A 115 -16.74 18.89 -13.13
C HIS A 115 -15.99 19.95 -13.98
N ALA A 116 -15.55 19.61 -15.21
CA ALA A 116 -14.94 20.55 -16.14
C ALA A 116 -15.85 21.72 -16.58
N ILE A 117 -17.17 21.66 -16.32
CA ILE A 117 -18.13 22.71 -16.74
C ILE A 117 -18.27 23.86 -15.73
N ILE A 118 -17.67 23.75 -14.54
CA ILE A 118 -17.69 24.80 -13.50
C ILE A 118 -16.31 25.46 -13.34
N PRO A 119 -16.25 26.71 -12.81
CA PRO A 119 -14.99 27.36 -12.48
C PRO A 119 -14.13 26.48 -11.57
N GLN A 120 -12.83 26.33 -11.89
CA GLN A 120 -11.90 25.48 -11.13
C GLN A 120 -11.31 26.27 -9.95
N GLU A 121 -12.16 26.68 -9.02
CA GLU A 121 -11.80 27.41 -7.79
C GLU A 121 -12.81 27.08 -6.68
N ASP A 122 -12.41 27.24 -5.41
CA ASP A 122 -13.25 26.89 -4.26
C ASP A 122 -14.61 27.59 -4.31
N MET A 123 -15.68 26.82 -4.41
CA MET A 123 -17.02 27.39 -4.48
C MET A 123 -18.10 26.46 -3.96
N SER A 124 -19.21 27.05 -3.50
CA SER A 124 -20.40 26.27 -3.21
C SER A 124 -21.16 25.92 -4.49
N VAL A 125 -21.50 24.65 -4.65
CA VAL A 125 -22.29 24.11 -5.75
C VAL A 125 -23.53 23.44 -5.15
N MET A 126 -24.69 23.95 -5.52
CA MET A 126 -25.98 23.36 -5.22
C MET A 126 -26.31 22.32 -6.28
N PHE A 127 -26.73 21.13 -5.88
CA PHE A 127 -27.24 20.09 -6.75
C PHE A 127 -28.72 19.87 -6.50
N ARG A 128 -29.48 19.54 -7.53
CA ARG A 128 -30.90 19.20 -7.43
C ARG A 128 -31.23 17.99 -8.28
N ALA A 129 -31.94 17.04 -7.72
CA ALA A 129 -32.59 15.97 -8.47
C ALA A 129 -34.11 16.21 -8.46
N THR A 130 -34.74 16.15 -9.63
CA THR A 130 -36.20 16.23 -9.77
C THR A 130 -36.74 14.94 -10.33
N ALA A 131 -37.50 14.21 -9.53
CA ALA A 131 -38.19 13.00 -9.92
C ALA A 131 -39.56 13.32 -10.52
N HIS A 132 -39.82 12.75 -11.69
CA HIS A 132 -41.09 12.92 -12.41
C HIS A 132 -41.92 11.65 -12.29
N MET A 133 -43.09 11.76 -11.66
CA MET A 133 -44.05 10.67 -11.52
C MET A 133 -45.28 10.94 -12.39
N ARG A 134 -46.15 9.93 -12.56
CA ARG A 134 -47.29 9.99 -13.49
C ARG A 134 -48.25 11.17 -13.26
N TYR A 135 -48.34 11.69 -12.04
CA TYR A 135 -49.29 12.75 -11.66
C TYR A 135 -48.68 13.90 -10.85
N GLU A 136 -47.40 13.83 -10.51
CA GLU A 136 -46.72 14.81 -9.66
C GLU A 136 -45.20 14.82 -9.90
N GLU A 137 -44.54 15.86 -9.41
CA GLU A 137 -43.08 16.02 -9.49
C GLU A 137 -42.55 16.36 -8.10
N PHE A 138 -41.38 15.84 -7.77
CA PHE A 138 -40.71 16.09 -6.49
C PHE A 138 -39.24 16.43 -6.71
N SER A 139 -38.73 17.43 -5.99
CA SER A 139 -37.33 17.84 -6.08
C SER A 139 -36.66 17.81 -4.71
N VAL A 140 -35.39 17.41 -4.69
CA VAL A 140 -34.50 17.64 -3.54
C VAL A 140 -33.23 18.32 -3.97
N GLU A 141 -32.77 19.22 -3.12
CA GLU A 141 -31.57 20.02 -3.31
C GLU A 141 -30.54 19.72 -2.20
N THR A 142 -29.26 19.76 -2.54
CA THR A 142 -28.16 19.61 -1.57
C THR A 142 -27.01 20.54 -1.94
N GLU A 143 -26.36 21.13 -0.95
CA GLU A 143 -25.22 22.04 -1.13
C GLU A 143 -23.90 21.30 -0.89
N ARG A 144 -22.91 21.45 -1.76
CA ARG A 144 -21.55 20.91 -1.58
C ARG A 144 -20.50 21.95 -1.89
N ILE A 145 -19.39 21.92 -1.15
CA ILE A 145 -18.23 22.75 -1.44
C ILE A 145 -17.37 22.00 -2.47
N TYR A 146 -17.12 22.64 -3.59
CA TYR A 146 -16.18 22.23 -4.62
C TYR A 146 -14.81 22.85 -4.30
N ASP A 147 -13.75 22.03 -4.22
CA ASP A 147 -12.35 22.43 -4.01
C ASP A 147 -11.51 21.67 -5.05
N PRO A 148 -10.83 22.31 -6.00
CA PRO A 148 -10.06 21.63 -7.03
C PRO A 148 -8.66 21.18 -6.59
N THR A 149 -8.26 21.39 -5.32
CA THR A 149 -6.90 21.15 -4.82
C THR A 149 -6.71 19.67 -4.40
N PRO A 150 -5.74 18.92 -4.95
CA PRO A 150 -5.41 17.57 -4.49
C PRO A 150 -4.84 17.57 -3.06
N LEU A 151 -4.98 16.46 -2.32
CA LEU A 151 -4.16 16.22 -1.12
C LEU A 151 -2.68 16.15 -1.54
N ASP A 152 -1.79 16.83 -0.82
CA ASP A 152 -0.36 16.80 -1.10
C ASP A 152 0.27 15.47 -0.62
N ASP A 153 1.12 14.87 -1.46
CA ASP A 153 1.78 13.58 -1.25
C ASP A 153 2.68 13.57 0.01
N VAL A 154 2.52 12.56 0.88
CA VAL A 154 3.57 12.18 1.86
C VAL A 154 4.70 11.50 1.10
N ALA A 155 5.86 12.15 1.02
CA ALA A 155 7.02 11.60 0.33
C ALA A 155 7.98 10.92 1.31
N VAL A 156 8.43 9.70 0.98
CA VAL A 156 9.47 9.00 1.73
C VAL A 156 10.74 8.92 0.88
N GLU A 157 11.81 9.53 1.37
CA GLU A 157 13.13 9.51 0.76
C GLU A 157 14.05 8.54 1.49
N PHE A 158 14.90 7.87 0.72
CA PHE A 158 15.86 6.88 1.24
C PHE A 158 17.25 7.26 0.75
N GLU A 159 18.15 7.59 1.67
CA GLU A 159 19.52 8.05 1.38
C GLU A 159 20.54 7.20 2.15
N TRP A 160 21.54 6.66 1.44
CA TRP A 160 22.64 5.93 2.07
C TRP A 160 23.70 6.88 2.60
N HIS A 161 24.10 6.68 3.87
CA HIS A 161 25.25 7.32 4.50
C HIS A 161 26.15 6.24 5.11
N ASP A 162 27.27 5.95 4.46
CA ASP A 162 28.14 4.81 4.80
C ASP A 162 27.32 3.51 4.86
N ASP A 163 27.36 2.78 5.98
CA ASP A 163 26.63 1.53 6.20
C ASP A 163 25.24 1.73 6.86
N THR A 164 24.71 2.96 6.83
CA THR A 164 23.40 3.31 7.41
C THR A 164 22.48 3.89 6.34
N LEU A 165 21.27 3.37 6.25
CA LEU A 165 20.23 3.93 5.40
C LEU A 165 19.40 4.93 6.21
N LEU A 166 19.31 6.18 5.76
CA LEU A 166 18.45 7.19 6.34
C LEU A 166 17.11 7.24 5.59
N VAL A 167 16.02 7.09 6.34
CA VAL A 167 14.65 7.23 5.83
C VAL A 167 14.09 8.57 6.29
N SER A 168 13.78 9.45 5.34
CA SER A 168 13.21 10.78 5.62
C SER A 168 11.77 10.85 5.14
N VAL A 169 10.84 11.21 6.02
CA VAL A 169 9.45 11.48 5.65
C VAL A 169 9.30 12.98 5.49
N GLN A 170 9.03 13.43 4.27
CA GLN A 170 8.71 14.83 3.99
C GLN A 170 7.21 15.03 4.12
N ASP A 171 6.83 15.85 5.10
CA ASP A 171 5.46 16.33 5.28
C ASP A 171 5.29 17.64 4.51
N LEU A 172 4.23 17.73 3.70
CA LEU A 172 3.85 19.01 3.10
C LEU A 172 2.76 19.72 3.91
N TYR A 173 1.81 19.05 4.59
CA TYR A 173 0.70 19.75 5.24
C TYR A 173 -0.03 19.05 6.43
N GLU A 174 0.32 17.82 6.84
CA GLU A 174 -0.37 17.14 7.96
C GLU A 174 0.57 16.70 9.08
N GLU A 175 0.30 17.17 10.31
CA GLU A 175 1.14 16.88 11.47
C GLU A 175 1.24 15.37 11.77
N ILE A 176 2.27 14.70 11.24
CA ILE A 176 2.63 13.30 11.47
C ILE A 176 2.60 12.99 12.98
N ALA A 177 1.92 11.90 13.35
CA ALA A 177 1.86 11.43 14.73
C ALA A 177 2.98 10.44 15.04
N THR A 178 3.19 9.46 14.16
CA THR A 178 4.17 8.39 14.37
C THR A 178 4.67 7.86 13.03
N VAL A 179 5.96 7.56 12.94
CA VAL A 179 6.51 6.72 11.87
C VAL A 179 7.04 5.43 12.49
N ILE A 180 6.69 4.29 11.91
CA ILE A 180 7.11 2.95 12.33
C ILE A 180 7.97 2.36 11.22
N ASP A 181 9.12 1.79 11.58
CA ASP A 181 10.07 1.20 10.64
C ASP A 181 10.57 -0.17 11.10
N TYR A 182 10.83 -1.04 10.13
CA TYR A 182 11.56 -2.30 10.34
C TYR A 182 12.18 -2.80 9.03
N THR A 183 13.15 -3.70 9.15
CA THR A 183 13.89 -4.28 8.02
C THR A 183 13.98 -5.79 8.14
N ASP A 184 13.80 -6.47 7.00
CA ASP A 184 13.90 -7.91 6.90
C ASP A 184 14.81 -8.30 5.73
N LEU A 185 15.69 -9.29 5.93
CA LEU A 185 16.56 -9.80 4.87
C LEU A 185 15.69 -10.41 3.76
N LYS A 186 15.91 -9.97 2.53
CA LYS A 186 15.28 -10.54 1.35
C LYS A 186 15.91 -11.89 1.06
N LEU A 187 15.20 -12.95 1.45
CA LEU A 187 15.63 -14.32 1.25
C LEU A 187 15.80 -14.63 -0.24
N ALA A 188 16.72 -15.54 -0.57
CA ALA A 188 16.96 -15.99 -1.94
C ALA A 188 15.70 -16.56 -2.61
N LYS A 189 14.78 -17.12 -1.81
CA LYS A 189 13.45 -17.54 -2.23
C LYS A 189 12.44 -16.99 -1.23
N PHE A 190 11.36 -16.41 -1.72
CA PHE A 190 10.17 -16.08 -0.93
C PHE A 190 9.07 -17.09 -1.27
N GLU A 191 8.37 -17.62 -0.27
CA GLU A 191 7.34 -18.64 -0.44
C GLU A 191 6.22 -18.43 0.59
N LYS A 192 4.96 -18.41 0.13
CA LYS A 192 3.78 -18.24 0.98
C LYS A 192 3.30 -19.54 1.62
N GLY A 193 3.52 -20.67 0.95
CA GLY A 193 2.96 -21.96 1.35
C GLY A 193 1.47 -22.06 1.04
N ILE A 194 1.08 -21.74 -0.19
CA ILE A 194 -0.29 -21.87 -0.68
C ILE A 194 -0.74 -23.35 -0.60
N PRO A 195 -1.88 -23.66 0.05
CA PRO A 195 -2.39 -25.03 0.14
C PRO A 195 -2.71 -25.64 -1.22
N GLU A 196 -2.37 -26.92 -1.37
CA GLU A 196 -2.67 -27.73 -2.54
C GLU A 196 -4.15 -28.15 -2.58
N ILE A 197 -4.88 -27.76 -3.64
CA ILE A 197 -6.28 -28.14 -3.85
C ILE A 197 -6.49 -28.61 -5.30
N ASP A 198 -7.02 -29.82 -5.46
CA ASP A 198 -7.23 -30.47 -6.76
C ASP A 198 -8.64 -30.17 -7.33
N GLN A 199 -8.71 -29.46 -8.45
CA GLN A 199 -9.97 -29.11 -9.10
C GLN A 199 -10.69 -30.32 -9.74
N ARG A 200 -9.96 -31.40 -10.07
CA ARG A 200 -10.47 -32.51 -10.90
C ARG A 200 -11.55 -33.32 -10.22
N VAL A 201 -11.62 -33.24 -8.89
CA VAL A 201 -12.71 -33.87 -8.13
C VAL A 201 -14.03 -33.10 -8.27
N HIS A 202 -13.98 -31.85 -8.77
CA HIS A 202 -15.13 -30.97 -8.98
C HIS A 202 -15.51 -30.90 -10.46
N SER A 203 -14.67 -30.27 -11.31
CA SER A 203 -14.80 -30.31 -12.77
C SER A 203 -13.60 -29.67 -13.47
N ASP A 204 -13.44 -29.99 -14.76
CA ASP A 204 -12.40 -29.44 -15.63
C ASP A 204 -12.45 -27.90 -15.79
N ASN A 205 -13.57 -27.26 -15.43
CA ASN A 205 -13.79 -25.81 -15.57
C ASN A 205 -13.61 -25.02 -14.26
N HIS A 206 -13.19 -25.65 -13.15
CA HIS A 206 -13.16 -25.05 -11.81
C HIS A 206 -11.79 -24.46 -11.40
N CYS A 207 -10.92 -24.09 -12.34
CA CYS A 207 -9.60 -23.54 -11.98
C CYS A 207 -9.69 -22.28 -11.13
N ALA A 208 -10.57 -21.34 -11.47
CA ALA A 208 -10.71 -20.10 -10.71
C ALA A 208 -11.22 -20.29 -9.28
N PRO A 209 -12.35 -21.00 -9.02
CA PRO A 209 -12.80 -21.23 -7.65
C PRO A 209 -11.84 -22.09 -6.84
N THR A 210 -11.09 -23.00 -7.48
CA THR A 210 -10.07 -23.81 -6.80
C THR A 210 -8.85 -22.96 -6.39
N GLY A 211 -8.35 -22.11 -7.29
CA GLY A 211 -7.29 -21.16 -6.96
C GLY A 211 -7.73 -20.19 -5.85
N ALA A 212 -8.94 -19.64 -5.96
CA ALA A 212 -9.50 -18.77 -4.93
C ALA A 212 -9.67 -19.48 -3.58
N ALA A 213 -10.11 -20.75 -3.56
CA ALA A 213 -10.19 -21.53 -2.32
C ALA A 213 -8.82 -21.68 -1.66
N ALA A 214 -7.78 -22.01 -2.44
CA ALA A 214 -6.42 -22.12 -1.92
C ALA A 214 -5.93 -20.79 -1.34
N CYS A 215 -6.26 -19.68 -2.00
CA CYS A 215 -6.01 -18.33 -1.51
C CYS A 215 -6.67 -18.05 -0.16
N LEU A 216 -7.97 -18.32 -0.04
CA LEU A 216 -8.68 -18.11 1.22
C LEU A 216 -8.15 -19.03 2.32
N LYS A 217 -7.79 -20.27 1.99
CA LYS A 217 -7.18 -21.23 2.93
C LYS A 217 -5.78 -20.82 3.38
N TYR A 218 -5.01 -20.15 2.52
CA TYR A 218 -3.77 -19.53 2.94
C TYR A 218 -4.02 -18.50 4.05
N PHE A 219 -4.95 -17.55 3.87
CA PHE A 219 -5.29 -16.57 4.90
C PHE A 219 -5.89 -17.21 6.17
N GLU A 220 -6.69 -18.26 6.02
CA GLU A 220 -7.22 -19.04 7.15
C GLU A 220 -6.08 -19.65 7.99
N ASN A 221 -5.06 -20.20 7.33
CA ASN A 221 -3.87 -20.74 7.99
C ASN A 221 -3.01 -19.67 8.68
N GLN A 222 -3.11 -18.40 8.25
CA GLN A 222 -2.48 -17.25 8.91
C GLN A 222 -3.31 -16.69 10.08
N GLY A 223 -4.48 -17.26 10.36
CA GLY A 223 -5.29 -16.95 11.54
C GLY A 223 -6.63 -16.27 11.24
N ASP A 224 -6.95 -15.95 9.99
CA ASP A 224 -8.30 -15.50 9.62
C ASP A 224 -9.26 -16.70 9.47
N ASN A 225 -9.70 -17.22 10.61
CA ASN A 225 -10.57 -18.38 10.67
C ASN A 225 -11.98 -18.16 10.06
N GLN A 226 -12.32 -16.94 9.64
CA GLN A 226 -13.66 -16.62 9.11
C GLN A 226 -13.67 -16.60 7.58
N ILE A 227 -12.58 -16.17 6.93
CA ILE A 227 -12.53 -15.93 5.48
C ILE A 227 -12.91 -17.15 4.62
N GLY A 228 -12.58 -18.37 5.07
CA GLY A 228 -12.95 -19.63 4.41
C GLY A 228 -14.36 -20.14 4.75
N GLY A 229 -15.14 -19.39 5.54
CA GLY A 229 -16.50 -19.75 5.97
C GLY A 229 -16.58 -20.97 6.90
N GLY A 230 -15.45 -21.47 7.41
CA GLY A 230 -15.37 -22.71 8.16
C GLY A 230 -15.68 -23.97 7.34
N LEU A 231 -15.61 -23.86 6.00
CA LEU A 231 -15.86 -24.96 5.08
C LEU A 231 -14.63 -25.86 4.90
N SER A 232 -14.84 -27.11 4.50
CA SER A 232 -13.74 -27.95 4.00
C SER A 232 -13.23 -27.41 2.66
N ASP A 233 -12.03 -27.81 2.23
CA ASP A 233 -11.45 -27.37 0.95
C ASP A 233 -12.42 -27.63 -0.22
N HIS A 234 -13.00 -28.83 -0.29
CA HIS A 234 -13.96 -29.19 -1.34
C HIS A 234 -15.26 -28.38 -1.26
N ASP A 235 -15.83 -28.23 -0.07
CA ASP A 235 -17.07 -27.46 0.09
C ASP A 235 -16.85 -25.97 -0.24
N LEU A 236 -15.65 -25.45 0.06
CA LEU A 236 -15.28 -24.08 -0.28
C LEU A 236 -15.14 -23.88 -1.79
N VAL A 237 -14.52 -24.83 -2.50
CA VAL A 237 -14.44 -24.79 -3.97
C VAL A 237 -15.84 -24.80 -4.59
N ASP A 238 -16.73 -25.67 -4.13
CA ASP A 238 -18.11 -25.73 -4.66
C ASP A 238 -18.90 -24.46 -4.36
N ALA A 239 -18.70 -23.86 -3.18
CA ALA A 239 -19.35 -22.62 -2.80
C ALA A 239 -18.83 -21.42 -3.63
N LEU A 240 -17.52 -21.28 -3.78
CA LEU A 240 -16.91 -20.26 -4.63
C LEU A 240 -17.28 -20.46 -6.10
N ALA A 241 -17.44 -21.69 -6.57
CA ALA A 241 -17.91 -21.95 -7.93
C ALA A 241 -19.30 -21.35 -8.16
N ALA A 242 -20.20 -21.46 -7.18
CA ALA A 242 -21.53 -20.85 -7.25
C ALA A 242 -21.45 -19.30 -7.25
N GLU A 243 -20.68 -18.71 -6.34
CA GLU A 243 -20.52 -17.25 -6.26
C GLU A 243 -19.88 -16.65 -7.52
N MET A 244 -18.89 -17.34 -8.09
CA MET A 244 -18.18 -16.88 -9.28
C MET A 244 -18.89 -17.21 -10.60
N GLY A 245 -20.09 -17.82 -10.55
CA GLY A 245 -20.84 -18.21 -11.75
C GLY A 245 -20.17 -19.32 -12.58
N THR A 246 -19.41 -20.19 -11.94
CA THR A 246 -18.69 -21.32 -12.56
C THR A 246 -19.56 -22.58 -12.58
N SER A 247 -19.43 -23.39 -13.62
CA SER A 247 -20.17 -24.65 -13.74
C SER A 247 -19.35 -25.74 -14.40
N SER A 248 -19.86 -26.98 -14.38
CA SER A 248 -19.21 -28.11 -15.06
C SER A 248 -19.06 -27.95 -16.57
N THR A 249 -19.74 -26.97 -17.18
CA THR A 249 -19.72 -26.72 -18.63
C THR A 249 -19.19 -25.34 -19.01
N SER A 250 -18.90 -24.48 -18.04
CA SER A 250 -18.43 -23.11 -18.28
C SER A 250 -17.49 -22.67 -17.18
N GLY A 251 -16.30 -22.22 -17.57
CA GLY A 251 -15.34 -21.59 -16.67
C GLY A 251 -15.76 -20.17 -16.26
N THR A 252 -14.90 -19.55 -15.46
CA THR A 252 -15.14 -18.26 -14.79
C THR A 252 -14.64 -17.08 -15.64
N THR A 253 -15.39 -15.97 -15.67
CA THR A 253 -14.91 -14.72 -16.26
C THR A 253 -14.07 -13.95 -15.25
N GLY A 254 -13.19 -13.04 -15.72
CA GLY A 254 -12.43 -12.19 -14.81
C GLY A 254 -13.32 -11.32 -13.91
N SER A 255 -14.46 -10.84 -14.44
CA SER A 255 -15.46 -10.16 -13.62
C SER A 255 -16.08 -11.08 -12.56
N GLY A 256 -16.38 -12.33 -12.90
CA GLY A 256 -16.92 -13.32 -11.97
C GLY A 256 -15.96 -13.68 -10.84
N ILE A 257 -14.64 -13.66 -11.10
CA ILE A 257 -13.63 -13.80 -10.04
C ILE A 257 -13.69 -12.59 -9.10
N VAL A 258 -13.64 -11.37 -9.63
CA VAL A 258 -13.64 -10.14 -8.81
C VAL A 258 -14.92 -10.01 -8.00
N THR A 259 -16.08 -10.13 -8.64
CA THR A 259 -17.37 -9.97 -7.96
C THR A 259 -17.67 -11.15 -7.05
N GLY A 260 -17.57 -12.39 -7.56
CA GLY A 260 -17.92 -13.58 -6.78
C GLY A 260 -17.01 -13.82 -5.58
N LEU A 261 -15.69 -13.62 -5.74
CA LEU A 261 -14.77 -13.71 -4.60
C LEU A 261 -14.99 -12.54 -3.62
N GLY A 262 -15.23 -11.33 -4.14
CA GLY A 262 -15.53 -10.15 -3.34
C GLY A 262 -16.80 -10.31 -2.51
N ASP A 263 -17.85 -10.88 -3.10
CA ASP A 263 -19.13 -11.16 -2.44
C ASP A 263 -18.96 -12.23 -1.36
N TRP A 264 -18.22 -13.31 -1.67
CA TRP A 264 -17.85 -14.33 -0.69
C TRP A 264 -17.13 -13.74 0.53
N ILE A 265 -16.08 -12.96 0.28
CA ILE A 265 -15.29 -12.27 1.31
C ILE A 265 -16.19 -11.31 2.10
N THR A 266 -17.07 -10.57 1.45
CA THR A 266 -17.99 -9.65 2.15
C THR A 266 -18.91 -10.41 3.12
N ALA A 267 -19.35 -11.62 2.74
CA ALA A 267 -20.21 -12.46 3.57
C ALA A 267 -19.47 -13.22 4.69
N HIS A 268 -18.19 -13.56 4.51
CA HIS A 268 -17.47 -14.49 5.41
C HIS A 268 -16.22 -13.89 6.07
N GLY A 269 -15.71 -12.75 5.61
CA GLY A 269 -14.47 -12.13 6.09
C GLY A 269 -14.37 -10.69 5.59
N ASN A 270 -15.27 -9.82 6.05
CA ASN A 270 -15.29 -8.41 5.63
C ASN A 270 -14.01 -7.72 6.10
N GLY A 271 -13.06 -7.59 5.20
CA GLY A 271 -11.72 -7.15 5.57
C GLY A 271 -10.70 -7.35 4.48
N TYR A 272 -11.10 -7.68 3.24
CA TYR A 272 -10.21 -7.86 2.09
C TYR A 272 -10.79 -7.16 0.86
N THR A 273 -9.94 -6.81 -0.09
CA THR A 273 -10.30 -6.34 -1.42
C THR A 273 -9.90 -7.37 -2.46
N VAL A 274 -10.65 -7.42 -3.56
CA VAL A 274 -10.34 -8.23 -4.74
C VAL A 274 -10.26 -7.29 -5.93
N THR A 275 -9.10 -7.22 -6.58
CA THR A 275 -8.88 -6.31 -7.71
C THR A 275 -8.30 -7.07 -8.90
N ASN A 276 -8.45 -6.51 -10.10
CA ASN A 276 -7.83 -7.04 -11.32
C ASN A 276 -7.15 -5.90 -12.10
N PRO A 277 -5.90 -5.54 -11.74
CA PRO A 277 -5.16 -4.48 -12.42
C PRO A 277 -4.64 -4.88 -13.82
N GLY A 278 -4.81 -6.14 -14.23
CA GLY A 278 -4.07 -6.70 -15.37
C GLY A 278 -2.63 -7.05 -14.99
N TYR A 279 -1.92 -7.77 -15.86
CA TYR A 279 -0.54 -8.18 -15.57
C TYR A 279 0.40 -6.96 -15.45
N ASP A 280 1.07 -6.86 -14.31
CA ASP A 280 2.18 -5.95 -14.05
C ASP A 280 3.16 -6.66 -13.11
N TRP A 281 4.42 -6.79 -13.52
CA TRP A 281 5.42 -7.54 -12.76
C TRP A 281 5.72 -6.92 -11.41
N ASP A 282 5.87 -5.60 -11.36
CA ASP A 282 6.27 -4.91 -10.13
C ASP A 282 5.14 -5.03 -9.10
N ILE A 283 3.88 -4.86 -9.53
CA ILE A 283 2.72 -5.08 -8.67
C ILE A 283 2.64 -6.55 -8.24
N MET A 284 2.73 -7.51 -9.18
CA MET A 284 2.61 -8.94 -8.88
C MET A 284 3.64 -9.39 -7.84
N ARG A 285 4.90 -8.97 -8.01
CA ARG A 285 5.99 -9.27 -7.08
C ARG A 285 5.78 -8.60 -5.72
N ASN A 286 5.43 -7.31 -5.72
CA ASN A 286 5.22 -6.56 -4.48
C ASN A 286 4.10 -7.17 -3.65
N GLU A 287 2.98 -7.57 -4.26
CA GLU A 287 1.87 -8.18 -3.55
C GLU A 287 2.22 -9.56 -3.00
N LEU A 288 2.93 -10.39 -3.78
CA LEU A 288 3.48 -11.66 -3.30
C LEU A 288 4.35 -11.44 -2.05
N GLU A 289 5.34 -10.55 -2.13
CA GLU A 289 6.32 -10.28 -1.06
C GLU A 289 5.68 -9.57 0.15
N ARG A 290 4.52 -8.93 -0.02
CA ARG A 290 3.66 -8.41 1.07
C ARG A 290 2.80 -9.48 1.74
N CYS A 291 3.02 -10.75 1.43
CA CYS A 291 2.20 -11.87 1.89
C CYS A 291 0.73 -11.75 1.46
N GLN A 292 0.45 -11.00 0.38
CA GLN A 292 -0.86 -10.91 -0.26
C GLN A 292 -1.01 -12.03 -1.28
N ASP A 293 -2.25 -12.33 -1.65
CA ASP A 293 -2.49 -13.36 -2.64
C ASP A 293 -2.71 -12.81 -4.04
N VAL A 294 -2.18 -13.55 -5.01
CA VAL A 294 -2.24 -13.21 -6.42
C VAL A 294 -2.64 -14.45 -7.21
N LEU A 295 -3.86 -14.42 -7.74
CA LEU A 295 -4.36 -15.40 -8.70
C LEU A 295 -3.91 -14.96 -10.10
N CYS A 296 -3.25 -15.82 -10.86
CA CYS A 296 -2.72 -15.52 -12.18
C CYS A 296 -3.53 -16.25 -13.25
N GLY A 297 -4.07 -15.49 -14.20
CA GLY A 297 -4.73 -16.02 -15.39
C GLY A 297 -3.76 -16.20 -16.54
N VAL A 298 -3.44 -17.47 -16.79
CA VAL A 298 -2.55 -17.93 -17.85
C VAL A 298 -3.37 -18.26 -19.09
N ILE A 299 -2.97 -17.72 -20.23
CA ILE A 299 -3.52 -18.10 -21.55
C ILE A 299 -2.53 -19.01 -22.26
N TRP A 300 -3.02 -20.16 -22.74
CA TRP A 300 -2.20 -21.11 -23.49
C TRP A 300 -2.09 -20.74 -24.98
N PRO A 301 -0.98 -21.06 -25.67
CA PRO A 301 -0.79 -20.74 -27.09
C PRO A 301 -1.87 -21.28 -28.05
N GLY A 302 -2.58 -22.34 -27.65
CA GLY A 302 -3.68 -22.95 -28.41
C GLY A 302 -5.07 -22.38 -28.11
N GLY A 303 -5.16 -21.37 -27.24
CA GLY A 303 -6.41 -20.91 -26.64
C GLY A 303 -6.79 -21.70 -25.38
N GLY A 304 -7.68 -21.11 -24.58
CA GLY A 304 -8.03 -21.60 -23.24
C GLY A 304 -7.28 -20.83 -22.15
N GLY A 305 -8.01 -20.49 -21.08
CA GLY A 305 -7.48 -19.82 -19.91
C GLY A 305 -7.41 -20.76 -18.72
N HIS A 306 -6.42 -20.55 -17.85
CA HIS A 306 -6.21 -21.30 -16.63
C HIS A 306 -5.86 -20.36 -15.49
N ILE A 307 -6.47 -20.54 -14.32
CA ILE A 307 -6.16 -19.76 -13.13
C ILE A 307 -5.25 -20.60 -12.24
N MET A 308 -4.13 -20.02 -11.83
CA MET A 308 -3.19 -20.60 -10.88
C MET A 308 -2.94 -19.61 -9.75
N THR A 309 -2.51 -20.07 -8.58
CA THR A 309 -2.25 -19.17 -7.44
C THR A 309 -0.75 -19.03 -7.24
N LEU A 310 -0.22 -17.81 -7.33
CA LEU A 310 1.22 -17.55 -7.21
C LEU A 310 1.67 -17.93 -5.80
N ASN A 311 2.63 -18.85 -5.67
CA ASN A 311 3.07 -19.41 -4.40
C ASN A 311 4.43 -18.86 -3.97
N SER A 312 5.38 -18.78 -4.89
CA SER A 312 6.77 -18.45 -4.56
C SER A 312 7.50 -17.75 -5.70
N ILE A 313 8.61 -17.10 -5.36
CA ILE A 313 9.58 -16.51 -6.29
C ILE A 313 11.01 -16.75 -5.79
N VAL A 314 11.90 -17.15 -6.69
CA VAL A 314 13.35 -17.08 -6.48
C VAL A 314 13.80 -15.66 -6.86
N ASN A 315 14.36 -14.94 -5.89
CA ASN A 315 14.65 -13.51 -6.01
C ASN A 315 15.86 -13.20 -6.91
N THR A 316 16.71 -14.19 -7.15
CA THR A 316 17.83 -14.09 -8.09
C THR A 316 17.33 -14.41 -9.50
N PRO A 317 17.47 -13.49 -10.48
CA PRO A 317 17.11 -13.77 -11.85
C PRO A 317 18.02 -14.87 -12.43
N LEU A 318 17.44 -15.68 -13.31
CA LEU A 318 18.14 -16.63 -14.13
C LEU A 318 19.03 -15.90 -15.16
N PRO A 319 19.99 -16.58 -15.82
CA PRO A 319 20.91 -15.94 -16.78
C PRO A 319 20.23 -15.27 -18.01
N ASN A 320 18.95 -15.53 -18.23
CA ASN A 320 18.10 -14.94 -19.26
C ASN A 320 17.24 -13.77 -18.75
N ASP A 321 17.48 -13.30 -17.52
CA ASP A 321 16.70 -12.27 -16.81
C ASP A 321 15.26 -12.68 -16.43
N ASN A 322 14.91 -13.96 -16.61
CA ASN A 322 13.65 -14.53 -16.10
C ASN A 322 13.75 -14.85 -14.61
N PHE A 323 12.61 -15.04 -13.97
CA PHE A 323 12.51 -15.46 -12.57
C PHE A 323 11.93 -16.86 -12.47
N GLU A 324 12.53 -17.71 -11.64
CA GLU A 324 11.90 -18.97 -11.25
C GLU A 324 10.77 -18.66 -10.26
N VAL A 325 9.56 -19.12 -10.57
CA VAL A 325 8.34 -18.89 -9.81
C VAL A 325 7.61 -20.21 -9.61
N ASP A 326 6.95 -20.33 -8.46
CA ASP A 326 6.06 -21.46 -8.17
C ASP A 326 4.61 -21.01 -8.14
N PHE A 327 3.72 -21.86 -8.61
CA PHE A 327 2.27 -21.68 -8.51
C PHE A 327 1.62 -22.92 -7.93
N MET A 328 0.61 -22.76 -7.10
CA MET A 328 -0.35 -23.86 -6.89
C MET A 328 -1.21 -23.96 -8.16
N ASP A 329 -1.13 -25.11 -8.84
CA ASP A 329 -1.89 -25.42 -10.04
C ASP A 329 -3.15 -26.22 -9.68
N PRO A 330 -4.35 -25.64 -9.83
CA PRO A 330 -5.60 -26.35 -9.59
C PRO A 330 -5.78 -27.64 -10.38
N TRP A 331 -5.19 -27.75 -11.58
CA TRP A 331 -5.35 -28.94 -12.43
C TRP A 331 -4.60 -30.15 -11.89
N THR A 332 -3.39 -29.95 -11.38
CA THR A 332 -2.60 -31.04 -10.79
C THR A 332 -2.94 -31.22 -9.31
N GLY A 333 -3.34 -30.12 -8.65
CA GLY A 333 -3.48 -30.03 -7.21
C GLY A 333 -2.13 -30.01 -6.51
N GLU A 334 -1.05 -29.63 -7.22
CA GLU A 334 0.32 -29.62 -6.73
C GLU A 334 0.95 -28.24 -6.99
N THR A 335 2.08 -27.97 -6.33
CA THR A 335 2.91 -26.81 -6.66
C THR A 335 3.73 -27.08 -7.92
N GLU A 336 3.58 -26.21 -8.92
CA GLU A 336 4.27 -26.28 -10.20
C GLU A 336 5.27 -25.12 -10.35
N THR A 337 6.47 -25.44 -10.80
CA THR A 337 7.57 -24.47 -11.00
C THR A 337 7.69 -24.11 -12.46
N GLY A 338 7.95 -22.84 -12.76
CA GLY A 338 8.24 -22.36 -14.11
C GLY A 338 9.16 -21.14 -14.14
N GLU A 339 9.61 -20.76 -15.33
CA GLU A 339 10.37 -19.53 -15.57
C GLU A 339 9.45 -18.44 -16.11
N LEU A 340 9.42 -17.27 -15.48
CA LEU A 340 8.61 -16.12 -15.86
C LEU A 340 9.49 -15.00 -16.42
N ASP A 341 9.19 -14.55 -17.64
CA ASP A 341 9.70 -13.29 -18.17
C ASP A 341 8.90 -12.12 -17.58
N PRO A 342 9.52 -11.26 -16.73
CA PRO A 342 8.83 -10.18 -16.06
C PRO A 342 8.25 -9.14 -17.03
N ASN A 343 8.85 -8.94 -18.21
CA ASN A 343 8.44 -7.90 -19.13
C ASN A 343 7.21 -8.29 -19.96
N THR A 344 6.99 -9.59 -20.16
CA THR A 344 5.97 -10.08 -21.09
C THR A 344 4.90 -10.94 -20.42
N GLY A 345 5.13 -11.39 -19.19
CA GLY A 345 4.27 -12.37 -18.51
C GLY A 345 4.40 -13.77 -19.08
N LEU A 346 5.38 -14.03 -19.97
CA LEU A 346 5.58 -15.33 -20.57
C LEU A 346 6.13 -16.32 -19.54
N LEU A 347 5.39 -17.39 -19.31
CA LEU A 347 5.78 -18.56 -18.52
C LEU A 347 6.33 -19.64 -19.44
N THR A 348 7.53 -20.15 -19.15
CA THR A 348 8.16 -21.29 -19.82
C THR A 348 8.59 -22.36 -18.82
N ASP A 349 8.85 -23.57 -19.33
CA ASP A 349 9.38 -24.69 -18.55
C ASP A 349 8.53 -25.07 -17.32
N LEU A 350 7.22 -24.77 -17.36
CA LEU A 350 6.28 -25.12 -16.30
C LEU A 350 6.14 -26.65 -16.19
N THR A 351 6.29 -27.19 -14.98
CA THR A 351 6.30 -28.64 -14.71
C THR A 351 4.94 -29.34 -14.89
N GLY A 352 3.84 -28.57 -14.94
CA GLY A 352 2.44 -29.04 -14.86
C GLY A 352 1.59 -28.89 -16.14
N ALA A 353 0.42 -28.23 -16.04
CA ALA A 353 -0.68 -28.26 -17.03
C ALA A 353 -0.35 -27.81 -18.47
N GLY A 354 0.81 -27.18 -18.70
CA GLY A 354 1.34 -26.91 -20.03
C GLY A 354 2.75 -26.29 -19.98
N PRO A 355 3.65 -26.58 -20.93
CA PRO A 355 5.06 -26.16 -20.83
C PRO A 355 5.28 -24.66 -21.09
N THR A 356 4.28 -23.95 -21.62
CA THR A 356 4.40 -22.53 -21.96
C THR A 356 3.03 -21.85 -21.98
N GLY A 357 2.89 -20.70 -21.33
CA GLY A 357 1.69 -19.87 -21.31
C GLY A 357 2.02 -18.40 -21.07
N THR A 358 1.02 -17.51 -21.08
CA THR A 358 1.25 -16.09 -20.80
C THR A 358 0.27 -15.60 -19.74
N ILE A 359 0.78 -15.01 -18.66
CA ILE A 359 -0.02 -14.31 -17.66
C ILE A 359 -0.48 -12.99 -18.27
N LEU A 360 -1.79 -12.84 -18.49
CA LEU A 360 -2.37 -11.59 -19.02
C LEU A 360 -3.24 -10.87 -18.01
N MET A 361 -3.68 -11.58 -16.97
CA MET A 361 -4.56 -11.07 -15.93
C MET A 361 -4.10 -11.60 -14.60
N MET A 362 -4.23 -10.77 -13.58
CA MET A 362 -3.94 -11.12 -12.21
C MET A 362 -5.04 -10.58 -11.31
N PHE A 363 -5.39 -11.35 -10.28
CA PHE A 363 -6.39 -10.96 -9.30
C PHE A 363 -5.73 -10.92 -7.94
N ILE A 364 -5.70 -9.74 -7.34
CA ILE A 364 -5.07 -9.52 -6.04
C ILE A 364 -6.13 -9.64 -4.97
N VAL A 365 -5.87 -10.49 -3.98
CA VAL A 365 -6.66 -10.59 -2.74
C VAL A 365 -5.80 -10.07 -1.61
N CYS A 366 -6.17 -8.94 -1.03
CA CYS A 366 -5.40 -8.30 0.04
C CYS A 366 -6.32 -7.79 1.17
N PRO A 367 -5.92 -7.84 2.46
CA PRO A 367 -6.67 -7.21 3.52
C PRO A 367 -6.92 -5.74 3.24
N LYS A 368 -8.13 -5.27 3.56
CA LYS A 368 -8.46 -3.86 3.77
C LYS A 368 -7.54 -3.36 4.87
N GLU A 369 -6.66 -2.43 4.52
CA GLU A 369 -5.75 -1.84 5.49
C GLU A 369 -6.60 -1.04 6.49
N SER A 370 -6.60 -1.46 7.75
CA SER A 370 -7.22 -0.73 8.84
C SER A 370 -6.28 -0.68 10.03
N ASN A 371 -6.48 0.33 10.87
CA ASN A 371 -5.61 0.70 11.96
C ASN A 371 -5.67 -0.33 13.11
N SER A 372 -4.96 -1.45 12.94
CA SER A 372 -4.57 -2.33 14.03
C SER A 372 -3.10 -2.64 13.87
N GLY A 373 -2.26 -1.99 14.69
CA GLY A 373 -0.89 -2.44 14.87
C GLY A 373 -0.87 -3.90 15.30
N GLY A 374 -0.13 -4.73 14.57
CA GLY A 374 -0.01 -6.18 14.73
C GLY A 374 -0.52 -6.91 13.48
N ASP A 375 0.21 -7.78 12.80
CA ASP A 375 1.55 -8.33 12.99
C ASP A 375 2.17 -8.47 11.59
N GLY A 376 3.25 -7.74 11.32
CA GLY A 376 4.21 -8.07 10.26
C GLY A 376 5.36 -8.88 10.87
N PRO A 377 6.16 -9.62 10.07
CA PRO A 377 7.20 -10.49 10.59
C PRO A 377 8.44 -9.66 11.02
N GLY A 378 8.30 -8.80 12.03
CA GLY A 378 9.42 -8.02 12.57
C GLY A 378 8.98 -7.15 13.75
N GLU A 379 9.77 -7.15 14.82
CA GLU A 379 9.60 -6.12 15.86
C GLU A 379 10.02 -4.75 15.28
N PRO A 380 9.24 -3.68 15.48
CA PRO A 380 9.62 -2.34 15.06
C PRO A 380 11.02 -1.98 15.56
N GLN A 381 11.91 -1.57 14.66
CA GLN A 381 13.27 -1.16 15.02
C GLN A 381 13.32 0.28 15.55
N GLY A 382 12.30 1.08 15.22
CA GLY A 382 12.16 2.45 15.68
C GLY A 382 10.71 2.96 15.66
N SER A 383 10.49 4.04 16.40
CA SER A 383 9.33 4.91 16.23
C SER A 383 9.75 6.36 16.43
N SER A 384 9.38 7.25 15.51
CA SER A 384 9.62 8.68 15.67
C SER A 384 8.29 9.45 15.75
N GLU A 385 8.20 10.39 16.70
CA GLU A 385 7.00 11.20 16.95
C GLU A 385 7.20 12.64 16.45
N GLY A 386 6.12 13.23 15.93
CA GLY A 386 6.03 14.66 15.63
C GLY A 386 5.89 14.99 14.15
N PRO A 387 5.51 16.25 13.83
CA PRO A 387 5.08 16.67 12.48
C PRO A 387 6.19 16.66 11.42
N ASN A 388 7.44 16.50 11.83
CA ASN A 388 8.60 16.35 10.95
C ASN A 388 9.60 15.44 11.68
N PRO A 389 9.38 14.11 11.63
CA PRO A 389 10.27 13.20 12.32
C PRO A 389 11.70 13.36 11.78
N PRO A 390 12.73 13.32 12.64
CA PRO A 390 14.12 13.28 12.15
C PRO A 390 14.30 12.03 11.27
N PRO A 391 15.24 12.05 10.30
CA PRO A 391 15.54 10.88 9.50
C PRO A 391 15.79 9.66 10.37
N ILE A 392 15.14 8.56 10.05
CA ILE A 392 15.21 7.30 10.79
C ILE A 392 16.43 6.52 10.28
N PRO A 393 17.42 6.23 11.14
CA PRO A 393 18.59 5.45 10.75
C PRO A 393 18.31 3.95 10.84
N LEU A 394 18.48 3.25 9.72
CA LEU A 394 18.39 1.80 9.62
C LEU A 394 19.79 1.21 9.43
N THR A 395 20.11 0.18 10.21
CA THR A 395 21.37 -0.58 10.13
C THR A 395 21.09 -2.02 9.74
N PHE A 396 22.04 -2.65 9.06
CA PHE A 396 21.92 -4.01 8.54
C PHE A 396 23.07 -4.87 9.07
N ASP A 397 22.75 -6.07 9.54
CA ASP A 397 23.74 -6.93 10.21
C ASP A 397 24.59 -7.74 9.23
N GLU A 398 24.05 -8.04 8.04
CA GLU A 398 24.69 -8.89 7.04
C GLU A 398 24.47 -8.38 5.60
N PRO A 399 25.45 -8.52 4.69
CA PRO A 399 25.27 -8.15 3.28
C PRO A 399 24.08 -8.86 2.65
N GLY A 400 23.30 -8.14 1.86
CA GLY A 400 22.18 -8.70 1.12
C GLY A 400 21.17 -7.66 0.69
N ASP A 401 20.15 -8.11 -0.03
CA ASP A 401 18.96 -7.30 -0.28
C ASP A 401 18.07 -7.31 0.96
N TYR A 402 17.45 -6.18 1.27
CA TYR A 402 16.52 -6.02 2.39
C TYR A 402 15.22 -5.39 1.93
N PHE A 403 14.12 -5.81 2.55
CA PHE A 403 12.89 -5.06 2.55
C PHE A 403 12.95 -4.01 3.65
N VAL A 404 12.74 -2.75 3.27
CA VAL A 404 12.57 -1.64 4.21
C VAL A 404 11.11 -1.28 4.25
N HIS A 405 10.49 -1.47 5.41
CA HIS A 405 9.09 -1.15 5.65
C HIS A 405 8.99 0.16 6.42
N VAL A 406 8.19 1.09 5.91
CA VAL A 406 7.92 2.39 6.56
C VAL A 406 6.43 2.59 6.64
N VAL A 407 5.90 2.83 7.84
CA VAL A 407 4.50 3.14 8.07
C VAL A 407 4.40 4.53 8.69
N VAL A 408 3.77 5.46 7.98
CA VAL A 408 3.54 6.83 8.46
C VAL A 408 2.11 6.94 8.96
N VAL A 409 1.93 7.32 10.23
CA VAL A 409 0.64 7.47 10.88
C VAL A 409 0.39 8.95 11.19
N ASP A 410 -0.71 9.51 10.68
CA ASP A 410 -1.12 10.88 10.96
C ASP A 410 -1.82 11.01 12.34
N ARG A 411 -2.12 12.24 12.77
CA ARG A 411 -2.81 12.50 14.05
C ARG A 411 -4.27 12.06 14.12
N THR A 412 -4.90 11.82 12.99
CA THR A 412 -6.26 11.27 12.90
C THR A 412 -6.24 9.75 12.93
N GLY A 413 -5.07 9.14 12.81
CA GLY A 413 -4.83 7.71 12.85
C GLY A 413 -4.81 7.04 11.48
N ASN A 414 -4.77 7.77 10.36
CA ASN A 414 -4.59 7.11 9.06
C ASN A 414 -3.14 6.68 8.90
N ALA A 415 -2.92 5.53 8.25
CA ALA A 415 -1.60 4.94 8.06
C ALA A 415 -1.27 4.83 6.57
N HIS A 416 -0.08 5.29 6.18
CA HIS A 416 0.49 5.16 4.84
C HIS A 416 1.67 4.19 4.89
N ARG A 417 1.64 3.12 4.09
CA ARG A 417 2.71 2.10 4.04
C ARG A 417 3.58 2.26 2.80
N PHE A 418 4.89 2.22 3.00
CA PHE A 418 5.89 2.26 1.95
C PHE A 418 6.83 1.07 2.13
N ILE A 419 7.12 0.39 1.02
CA ILE A 419 8.09 -0.71 0.98
C ILE A 419 9.11 -0.37 -0.09
N LYS A 420 10.39 -0.45 0.26
CA LYS A 420 11.50 -0.29 -0.68
C LYS A 420 12.48 -1.44 -0.53
N ILE A 421 12.88 -2.01 -1.65
CA ILE A 421 14.02 -2.94 -1.69
C ILE A 421 15.29 -2.11 -1.72
N VAL A 422 16.21 -2.42 -0.80
CA VAL A 422 17.54 -1.82 -0.77
C VAL A 422 18.59 -2.92 -0.73
N THR A 423 19.68 -2.73 -1.46
CA THR A 423 20.83 -3.63 -1.37
C THR A 423 21.80 -3.06 -0.36
N TYR A 424 22.03 -3.79 0.73
CA TYR A 424 23.13 -3.54 1.64
C TYR A 424 24.34 -4.34 1.19
N GLU A 425 25.26 -3.67 0.51
CA GLU A 425 26.63 -4.13 0.43
C GLU A 425 27.39 -3.33 1.50
N PRO A 426 27.91 -3.98 2.57
CA PRO A 426 28.78 -3.27 3.47
C PRO A 426 29.85 -2.63 2.63
N SER A 427 30.07 -1.34 2.87
CA SER A 427 31.22 -0.65 2.34
C SER A 427 32.39 -1.58 2.61
N ALA A 428 32.97 -2.14 1.55
CA ALA A 428 34.13 -3.00 1.71
C ALA A 428 35.02 -2.24 2.67
N VAL A 429 35.46 -2.89 3.76
CA VAL A 429 36.57 -2.33 4.52
C VAL A 429 37.68 -2.28 3.50
N GLU A 430 37.80 -1.14 2.81
CA GLU A 430 38.96 -0.77 2.07
C GLU A 430 40.02 -0.69 3.16
N GLN A 431 40.64 -1.83 3.42
CA GLN A 431 42.08 -1.83 3.45
C GLN A 431 42.49 -1.16 2.14
N ASP A 432 42.63 0.17 2.19
CA ASP A 432 43.19 1.00 1.13
C ASP A 432 44.57 0.44 0.82
N GLN A 433 44.59 -0.55 -0.07
CA GLN A 433 45.77 -1.04 -0.72
C GLN A 433 45.93 -0.25 -2.02
N GLY A 434 46.29 1.02 -1.88
CA GLY A 434 47.22 1.64 -2.81
C GLY A 434 46.74 2.86 -3.60
N ALA A 435 45.60 3.49 -3.26
CA ALA A 435 45.25 4.75 -3.90
C ALA A 435 46.07 5.89 -3.28
N ILE A 436 47.18 6.27 -3.93
CA ILE A 436 47.95 7.45 -3.52
C ILE A 436 47.05 8.70 -3.70
N PRO A 437 46.77 9.45 -2.63
CA PRO A 437 45.90 10.62 -2.72
C PRO A 437 46.53 11.69 -3.61
N GLN A 438 45.69 12.42 -4.36
CA GLN A 438 46.16 13.47 -5.29
C GLN A 438 46.72 14.71 -4.58
N GLY A 439 46.51 14.84 -3.27
CA GLY A 439 46.98 15.95 -2.45
C GLY A 439 46.96 15.63 -0.96
N ILE A 440 47.59 16.48 -0.15
CA ILE A 440 47.56 16.37 1.31
C ILE A 440 46.17 16.79 1.79
N TYR A 441 45.53 15.97 2.63
CA TYR A 441 44.25 16.32 3.24
C TYR A 441 44.15 15.76 4.67
N LEU A 442 43.37 16.44 5.50
CA LEU A 442 42.85 15.95 6.77
C LEU A 442 41.32 15.81 6.65
N GLY A 443 40.86 14.56 6.71
CA GLY A 443 39.45 14.19 6.67
C GLY A 443 38.74 14.60 7.95
N GLN A 444 37.41 14.67 7.88
CA GLN A 444 36.60 14.80 9.08
C GLN A 444 36.72 13.51 9.89
N ASN A 445 36.71 13.61 11.22
CA ASN A 445 36.72 12.43 12.07
C ASN A 445 35.35 11.72 12.00
N THR A 446 35.34 10.39 11.98
CA THR A 446 34.11 9.59 11.94
C THR A 446 34.10 8.60 13.12
N PRO A 447 33.05 8.60 13.96
CA PRO A 447 31.92 9.54 13.96
C PRO A 447 32.31 10.95 14.47
N ASN A 448 31.49 11.96 14.16
CA ASN A 448 31.54 13.30 14.78
C ASN A 448 30.13 13.90 14.87
N PRO A 449 29.53 14.04 16.06
CA PRO A 449 30.12 13.84 17.39
C PRO A 449 30.51 12.38 17.70
N PHE A 450 31.48 12.17 18.61
CA PHE A 450 31.88 10.84 19.07
C PHE A 450 31.77 10.73 20.60
N THR A 451 31.50 9.52 21.10
CA THR A 451 31.29 9.24 22.54
C THR A 451 32.42 8.42 23.19
N SER A 452 33.10 7.57 22.42
CA SER A 452 34.13 6.66 22.94
C SER A 452 35.42 6.70 22.14
N THR A 453 35.33 6.48 20.83
CA THR A 453 36.44 6.55 19.90
C THR A 453 35.99 7.20 18.59
N THR A 454 36.92 7.85 17.92
CA THR A 454 36.73 8.37 16.57
C THR A 454 37.95 8.03 15.73
N GLU A 455 37.76 7.90 14.43
CA GLU A 455 38.85 7.69 13.49
C GLU A 455 39.10 8.97 12.68
N ILE A 456 40.36 9.33 12.51
CA ILE A 456 40.80 10.51 11.76
C ILE A 456 41.63 10.03 10.56
N ALA A 457 41.10 10.23 9.36
CA ALA A 457 41.80 9.92 8.12
C ALA A 457 42.59 11.13 7.59
N PHE A 458 43.78 10.90 7.05
CA PHE A 458 44.56 11.92 6.34
C PHE A 458 45.34 11.33 5.17
N GLY A 459 45.47 12.08 4.08
CA GLY A 459 46.18 11.65 2.88
C GLY A 459 47.54 12.32 2.72
N ILE A 460 48.54 11.55 2.29
CA ILE A 460 49.88 12.02 1.97
C ILE A 460 50.26 11.56 0.55
N PRO A 461 50.45 12.46 -0.43
CA PRO A 461 50.72 12.09 -1.83
C PRO A 461 52.17 11.66 -2.06
N THR A 462 53.09 12.14 -1.23
CA THR A 462 54.54 11.88 -1.32
C THR A 462 55.10 11.72 0.09
N ARG A 463 56.11 10.87 0.25
CA ARG A 463 56.72 10.59 1.55
C ARG A 463 57.09 11.88 2.29
N ASN A 464 56.53 12.11 3.47
CA ASN A 464 56.66 13.37 4.21
C ASN A 464 56.71 13.13 5.74
N GLU A 465 57.31 14.07 6.48
CA GLU A 465 57.24 14.06 7.94
C GLU A 465 55.96 14.79 8.37
N VAL A 466 55.12 14.12 9.17
CA VAL A 466 53.82 14.65 9.60
C VAL A 466 53.71 14.68 11.11
N SER A 467 52.86 15.58 11.61
CA SER A 467 52.42 15.65 13.01
C SER A 467 50.91 15.84 13.04
N LEU A 468 50.21 14.88 13.64
CA LEU A 468 48.77 14.92 13.90
C LEU A 468 48.54 15.17 15.39
N SER A 469 47.95 16.30 15.75
CA SER A 469 47.76 16.71 17.15
C SER A 469 46.36 17.25 17.40
N VAL A 470 45.87 17.06 18.62
CA VAL A 470 44.56 17.53 19.08
C VAL A 470 44.74 18.66 20.09
N TYR A 471 43.91 19.70 19.94
CA TYR A 471 43.89 20.88 20.79
C TYR A 471 42.48 21.07 21.39
N ASN A 472 42.40 21.61 22.60
CA ASN A 472 41.14 22.06 23.18
C ASN A 472 40.73 23.45 22.66
N SER A 473 39.56 23.93 23.06
CA SER A 473 39.03 25.26 22.68
C SER A 473 39.89 26.44 23.12
N ALA A 474 40.78 26.26 24.09
CA ALA A 474 41.76 27.26 24.53
C ALA A 474 43.07 27.23 23.71
N GLY A 475 43.18 26.36 22.71
CA GLY A 475 44.39 26.18 21.89
C GLY A 475 45.50 25.41 22.61
N GLN A 476 45.22 24.77 23.74
CA GLN A 476 46.19 23.92 24.42
C GLN A 476 46.20 22.55 23.75
N LYS A 477 47.40 22.05 23.41
CA LYS A 477 47.56 20.70 22.87
C LYS A 477 47.26 19.68 23.95
N VAL A 478 46.28 18.81 23.71
CA VAL A 478 45.84 17.77 24.65
C VAL A 478 46.37 16.39 24.29
N ALA A 479 46.63 16.13 23.00
CA ALA A 479 47.19 14.87 22.54
C ALA A 479 48.01 15.06 21.26
N THR A 480 49.07 14.26 21.09
CA THR A 480 49.70 14.02 19.79
C THR A 480 49.37 12.59 19.37
N LEU A 481 48.59 12.45 18.30
CA LEU A 481 48.08 11.15 17.83
C LEU A 481 49.12 10.42 16.97
N MET A 482 49.88 11.18 16.19
CA MET A 482 50.97 10.64 15.37
C MET A 482 52.04 11.71 15.15
N ARG A 483 53.30 11.28 15.10
CA ARG A 483 54.43 12.09 14.63
C ARG A 483 55.48 11.20 13.98
N GLY A 484 55.90 11.53 12.76
CA GLY A 484 57.01 10.85 12.10
C GLY A 484 56.94 10.89 10.58
N MET A 485 57.86 10.15 9.94
CA MET A 485 57.87 9.95 8.49
C MET A 485 56.76 8.98 8.08
N VAL A 486 55.98 9.39 7.08
CA VAL A 486 54.84 8.64 6.56
C VAL A 486 55.01 8.45 5.04
N GLU A 487 54.77 7.24 4.55
CA GLU A 487 54.83 6.89 3.12
C GLU A 487 53.59 7.40 2.36
N PRO A 488 53.63 7.52 1.02
CA PRO A 488 52.47 7.90 0.23
C PRO A 488 51.27 6.99 0.46
N GLY A 489 50.08 7.56 0.67
CA GLY A 489 48.84 6.84 0.90
C GLY A 489 47.86 7.57 1.82
N THR A 490 46.70 6.97 2.05
CA THR A 490 45.77 7.38 3.10
C THR A 490 46.13 6.68 4.40
N HIS A 491 46.11 7.44 5.50
CA HIS A 491 46.45 6.99 6.84
C HIS A 491 45.28 7.26 7.77
N ARG A 492 45.01 6.32 8.69
CA ARG A 492 43.93 6.43 9.68
C ARG A 492 44.52 6.33 11.07
N VAL A 493 44.09 7.21 11.97
CA VAL A 493 44.52 7.21 13.37
C VAL A 493 43.29 7.32 14.27
N SER A 494 43.14 6.36 15.18
CA SER A 494 42.06 6.37 16.17
C SER A 494 42.41 7.24 17.37
N TRP A 495 41.42 7.97 17.88
CA TRP A 495 41.52 8.72 19.12
C TRP A 495 40.32 8.45 20.03
N ASN A 496 40.59 8.21 21.31
CA ASN A 496 39.61 7.78 22.30
C ASN A 496 39.24 8.90 23.30
N GLY A 497 39.40 10.16 22.91
CA GLY A 497 39.08 11.31 23.78
C GLY A 497 39.99 11.44 25.01
N ARG A 498 41.18 10.84 25.04
CA ARG A 498 42.13 10.94 26.16
C ARG A 498 43.27 11.90 25.87
N ASP A 499 43.80 12.53 26.92
CA ASP A 499 45.01 13.34 26.86
C ASP A 499 46.31 12.51 26.86
N GLU A 500 47.47 13.17 26.71
CA GLU A 500 48.79 12.51 26.73
C GLU A 500 49.08 11.74 28.05
N GLN A 501 48.34 12.00 29.13
CA GLN A 501 48.47 11.28 30.40
C GLN A 501 47.42 10.16 30.56
N GLY A 502 46.63 9.88 29.52
CA GLY A 502 45.60 8.84 29.51
C GLY A 502 44.31 9.22 30.25
N ARG A 503 44.16 10.49 30.66
CA ARG A 503 42.94 10.96 31.33
C ARG A 503 41.87 11.26 30.30
N GLY A 504 40.62 10.89 30.61
CA GLY A 504 39.47 11.25 29.77
C GLY A 504 39.30 12.76 29.73
N LEU A 505 39.00 13.29 28.55
CA LEU A 505 38.66 14.68 28.34
C LEU A 505 37.14 14.87 28.45
N THR A 506 36.70 16.04 28.89
CA THR A 506 35.28 16.36 29.04
C THR A 506 34.61 16.61 27.69
N SER A 507 33.28 16.42 27.63
CA SER A 507 32.45 16.84 26.50
C SER A 507 32.77 18.27 26.04
N GLY A 508 32.90 18.48 24.73
CA GLY A 508 33.21 19.80 24.19
C GLY A 508 33.80 19.80 22.79
N VAL A 509 34.24 21.00 22.37
CA VAL A 509 34.86 21.23 21.06
C VAL A 509 36.37 21.02 21.14
N TYR A 510 36.88 20.20 20.24
CA TYR A 510 38.31 19.94 20.04
C TYR A 510 38.69 20.23 18.58
N PHE A 511 39.98 20.43 18.35
CA PHE A 511 40.54 20.71 17.03
C PHE A 511 41.65 19.71 16.73
N CYS A 512 41.48 18.89 15.70
CA CYS A 512 42.53 18.03 15.17
C CYS A 512 43.30 18.80 14.10
N GLU A 513 44.62 18.74 14.15
CA GLU A 513 45.50 19.46 13.25
C GLU A 513 46.55 18.53 12.65
N LEU A 514 46.66 18.57 11.33
CA LEU A 514 47.72 17.95 10.55
C LEU A 514 48.71 19.03 10.14
N MET A 515 49.98 18.80 10.45
CA MET A 515 51.11 19.59 9.96
C MET A 515 52.10 18.69 9.22
N THR A 516 52.68 19.20 8.13
CA THR A 516 53.76 18.53 7.39
C THR A 516 55.04 19.37 7.38
N ALA A 517 56.20 18.74 7.15
CA ALA A 517 57.49 19.44 7.15
C ALA A 517 57.65 20.47 6.01
N ASP A 518 56.93 20.29 4.90
CA ASP A 518 56.86 21.24 3.78
C ASP A 518 55.87 22.41 4.02
N GLY A 519 55.27 22.47 5.22
CA GLY A 519 54.53 23.64 5.69
C GLY A 519 53.01 23.60 5.44
N PHE A 520 52.46 22.47 4.99
CA PHE A 520 51.01 22.29 4.93
C PHE A 520 50.45 22.22 6.36
N ARG A 521 49.32 22.90 6.59
CA ARG A 521 48.60 22.89 7.86
C ARG A 521 47.10 22.85 7.58
N GLN A 522 46.41 21.89 8.16
CA GLN A 522 44.96 21.79 8.10
C GLN A 522 44.38 21.40 9.45
N THR A 523 43.25 22.01 9.80
CA THR A 523 42.58 21.79 11.09
C THR A 523 41.12 21.38 10.87
N ARG A 524 40.63 20.42 11.67
CA ARG A 524 39.25 19.94 11.69
C ARG A 524 38.64 20.05 13.08
N LYS A 525 37.40 20.52 13.15
CA LYS A 525 36.64 20.64 14.39
C LYS A 525 36.03 19.28 14.73
N MET A 526 36.22 18.83 15.97
CA MET A 526 35.67 17.60 16.52
C MET A 526 34.76 17.92 17.71
N LEU A 527 33.68 17.16 17.86
CA LEU A 527 32.77 17.22 19.01
C LEU A 527 32.89 15.91 19.78
N LEU A 528 33.32 16.01 21.03
CA LEU A 528 33.33 14.90 22.00
C LEU A 528 32.10 15.03 22.90
N PHE A 529 31.37 13.95 23.09
CA PHE A 529 30.36 13.79 24.13
C PHE A 529 30.80 12.67 25.09
N GLU A 530 30.46 12.82 26.36
CA GLU A 530 30.62 11.81 27.41
C GLU A 530 29.25 11.33 27.85
#